data_AF-A0A966HX95-F1
#
_entry.id   AF-A0A966HX95-F1
#
_cell.length_a   1.000
_cell.length_b   1.000
_cell.length_c   1.000
_cell.angle_alpha   90.00
_cell.angle_beta   90.00
_cell.angle_gamma   90.00
#
_symmetry.space_group_name_H-M   'P 1'
#
loop_
_entity.id
_entity.type
_entity.pdbx_description
1 polymer ?
#
loop_
_entity_poly.entity_id
_entity_poly.type
_entity_poly.pdbx_seq_one_letter_code
_entity_poly.pdbx_strand_id
1 'polypeptide(L)'
;RGLSPYAVDLRGRGNSNQLPGPFGMERHAHDMAAICEHFGWETVDVYGHSMGAFVAVAFLGLHPEFDARIVLIDGGIPLPLPPGMTVAQVLPLVLGPALARLAMTFTSTDSYRDYWKEQPAFVKGWSDALDEYVEYDLRGNGSEFHPSTQSRAVEEDSKDLFESELISSTLKNLKQEVLFIRAERGLQNEPSGLYPTAVLDYVLPQYPKLKLIKIDDVNHYDMLLESSGARKVAQAIFGG
;
A
#
# COMPACT_ATOMS: atom_id res chain seq x y z
N ARG A 1 -18.76 -6.39 14.16
CA ARG A 1 -19.48 -6.46 12.87
C ARG A 1 -19.48 -7.88 12.25
N GLY A 2 -19.01 -8.92 12.96
CA GLY A 2 -19.04 -10.30 12.44
C GLY A 2 -18.00 -10.60 11.35
N LEU A 3 -17.02 -9.73 11.16
CA LEU A 3 -15.92 -9.91 10.20
C LEU A 3 -14.70 -10.50 10.91
N SER A 4 -13.97 -11.36 10.20
CA SER A 4 -12.68 -11.92 10.63
C SER A 4 -11.58 -11.32 9.75
N PRO A 5 -10.69 -10.46 10.29
CA PRO A 5 -9.64 -9.84 9.50
C PRO A 5 -8.48 -10.83 9.24
N TYR A 6 -7.96 -10.79 8.02
CA TYR A 6 -6.73 -11.49 7.64
C TYR A 6 -5.76 -10.48 7.03
N ALA A 7 -4.56 -10.39 7.60
CA ALA A 7 -3.47 -9.57 7.07
C ALA A 7 -2.50 -10.46 6.28
N VAL A 8 -2.31 -10.15 5.00
CA VAL A 8 -1.50 -10.96 4.08
C VAL A 8 -0.15 -10.29 3.87
N ASP A 9 0.93 -11.03 4.15
CA ASP A 9 2.26 -10.64 3.70
C ASP A 9 2.39 -10.91 2.20
N LEU A 10 2.49 -9.84 1.42
CA LEU A 10 2.70 -9.95 -0.02
C LEU A 10 4.08 -10.54 -0.34
N ARG A 11 4.17 -11.27 -1.45
CA ARG A 11 5.41 -11.87 -1.96
C ARG A 11 6.57 -10.87 -1.93
N GLY A 12 7.69 -11.23 -1.32
CA GLY A 12 8.85 -10.33 -1.17
C GLY A 12 8.78 -9.38 0.04
N ARG A 13 7.77 -9.49 0.91
CA ARG A 13 7.59 -8.68 2.13
C ARG A 13 7.36 -9.58 3.33
N GLY A 14 7.69 -9.08 4.52
CA GLY A 14 7.41 -9.76 5.78
C GLY A 14 7.93 -11.20 5.80
N ASN A 15 7.09 -12.13 6.19
CA ASN A 15 7.38 -13.57 6.21
C ASN A 15 7.22 -14.24 4.85
N SER A 16 6.57 -13.57 3.90
CA SER A 16 6.51 -13.98 2.49
C SER A 16 7.74 -13.50 1.70
N ASN A 17 8.77 -12.98 2.37
CA ASN A 17 9.93 -12.40 1.70
C ASN A 17 10.82 -13.41 0.99
N GLN A 18 10.67 -14.72 1.20
CA GLN A 18 11.46 -15.75 0.49
C GLN A 18 10.77 -16.26 -0.78
N LEU A 19 9.52 -15.84 -1.04
CA LEU A 19 8.81 -16.27 -2.23
C LEU A 19 9.49 -15.71 -3.50
N PRO A 20 9.77 -16.55 -4.51
CA PRO A 20 10.51 -16.14 -5.71
C PRO A 20 9.66 -15.23 -6.60
N GLY A 21 10.29 -14.53 -7.53
CA GLY A 21 9.58 -13.83 -8.61
C GLY A 21 8.83 -14.77 -9.57
N PRO A 22 8.14 -14.24 -10.59
CA PRO A 22 8.08 -12.81 -10.94
C PRO A 22 7.38 -11.98 -9.86
N PHE A 23 7.69 -10.69 -9.77
CA PHE A 23 6.86 -9.72 -9.03
C PHE A 23 6.00 -8.93 -10.04
N GLY A 24 5.02 -8.16 -9.55
CA GLY A 24 4.04 -7.44 -10.36
C GLY A 24 2.62 -7.63 -9.82
N MET A 25 1.72 -6.71 -10.17
CA MET A 25 0.35 -6.70 -9.64
C MET A 25 -0.45 -7.94 -10.05
N GLU A 26 -0.21 -8.48 -11.26
CA GLU A 26 -0.81 -9.74 -11.71
C GLU A 26 -0.41 -10.92 -10.79
N ARG A 27 0.87 -11.03 -10.44
CA ARG A 27 1.33 -12.09 -9.55
C ARG A 27 0.73 -11.94 -8.15
N HIS A 28 0.69 -10.73 -7.60
CA HIS A 28 0.08 -10.49 -6.29
C HIS A 28 -1.42 -10.80 -6.30
N ALA A 29 -2.14 -10.47 -7.38
CA ALA A 29 -3.54 -10.84 -7.56
C ALA A 29 -3.75 -12.36 -7.54
N HIS A 30 -2.91 -13.11 -8.26
CA HIS A 30 -2.94 -14.58 -8.21
C HIS A 30 -2.60 -15.15 -6.83
N ASP A 31 -1.69 -14.52 -6.08
CA ASP A 31 -1.42 -14.91 -4.69
C ASP A 31 -2.65 -14.68 -3.79
N MET A 32 -3.38 -13.57 -3.96
CA MET A 32 -4.62 -13.30 -3.25
C MET A 32 -5.72 -14.32 -3.58
N ALA A 33 -5.86 -14.70 -4.85
CA ALA A 33 -6.80 -15.75 -5.27
C ALA A 33 -6.47 -17.10 -4.63
N ALA A 34 -5.19 -17.51 -4.64
CA ALA A 34 -4.75 -18.75 -4.01
C ALA A 34 -5.04 -18.79 -2.50
N ILE A 35 -4.95 -17.64 -1.82
CA ILE A 35 -5.34 -17.51 -0.40
C ILE A 35 -6.85 -17.72 -0.24
N CYS A 36 -7.67 -17.06 -1.08
CA CYS A 36 -9.12 -17.22 -1.02
C CYS A 36 -9.53 -18.68 -1.29
N GLU A 37 -8.93 -19.34 -2.28
CA GLU A 37 -9.15 -20.76 -2.57
C GLU A 37 -8.75 -21.65 -1.39
N HIS A 38 -7.58 -21.39 -0.77
CA HIS A 38 -7.10 -22.17 0.37
C HIS A 38 -8.08 -22.18 1.54
N PHE A 39 -8.68 -21.02 1.83
CA PHE A 39 -9.67 -20.90 2.91
C PHE A 39 -11.12 -21.15 2.47
N GLY A 40 -11.36 -21.39 1.18
CA GLY A 40 -12.69 -21.59 0.61
C GLY A 40 -13.57 -20.32 0.66
N TRP A 41 -12.99 -19.14 0.50
CA TRP A 41 -13.72 -17.88 0.47
C TRP A 41 -14.18 -17.54 -0.94
N GLU A 42 -15.50 -17.50 -1.14
CA GLU A 42 -16.11 -17.05 -2.39
C GLU A 42 -16.48 -15.56 -2.36
N THR A 43 -16.69 -15.01 -1.15
CA THR A 43 -17.02 -13.60 -0.92
C THR A 43 -15.98 -12.99 0.01
N VAL A 44 -15.35 -11.90 -0.41
CA VAL A 44 -14.27 -11.25 0.35
C VAL A 44 -14.33 -9.73 0.27
N ASP A 45 -14.11 -9.07 1.40
CA ASP A 45 -13.83 -7.63 1.43
C ASP A 45 -12.31 -7.44 1.49
N VAL A 46 -11.73 -6.79 0.48
CA VAL A 46 -10.29 -6.55 0.35
C VAL A 46 -9.97 -5.09 0.64
N TYR A 47 -9.19 -4.87 1.69
CA TYR A 47 -8.73 -3.54 2.09
C TYR A 47 -7.26 -3.39 1.71
N GLY A 48 -6.98 -2.57 0.72
CA GLY A 48 -5.62 -2.34 0.25
C GLY A 48 -5.11 -0.97 0.67
N HIS A 49 -3.91 -0.92 1.27
CA HIS A 49 -3.19 0.32 1.55
C HIS A 49 -1.99 0.49 0.64
N SER A 50 -1.78 1.69 0.11
CA SER A 50 -0.63 2.00 -0.75
C SER A 50 -0.53 1.03 -1.94
N MET A 51 0.59 0.33 -2.11
CA MET A 51 0.74 -0.75 -3.09
C MET A 51 -0.36 -1.83 -2.97
N GLY A 52 -0.78 -2.19 -1.76
CA GLY A 52 -1.85 -3.17 -1.53
C GLY A 52 -3.20 -2.75 -2.13
N ALA A 53 -3.46 -1.45 -2.30
CA ALA A 53 -4.64 -0.96 -3.01
C ALA A 53 -4.57 -1.29 -4.52
N PHE A 54 -3.38 -1.25 -5.12
CA PHE A 54 -3.20 -1.68 -6.51
C PHE A 54 -3.37 -3.20 -6.65
N VAL A 55 -2.88 -3.97 -5.67
CA VAL A 55 -3.14 -5.42 -5.60
C VAL A 55 -4.64 -5.72 -5.51
N ALA A 56 -5.39 -4.98 -4.70
CA ALA A 56 -6.84 -5.14 -4.58
C ALA A 56 -7.56 -4.87 -5.92
N VAL A 57 -7.14 -3.82 -6.65
CA VAL A 57 -7.66 -3.53 -8.00
C VAL A 57 -7.30 -4.67 -8.97
N ALA A 58 -6.05 -5.12 -9.00
CA ALA A 58 -5.62 -6.22 -9.87
C ALA A 58 -6.38 -7.52 -9.57
N PHE A 59 -6.58 -7.85 -8.30
CA PHE A 59 -7.37 -9.00 -7.86
C PHE A 59 -8.82 -8.92 -8.37
N LEU A 60 -9.48 -7.77 -8.19
CA LEU A 60 -10.84 -7.57 -8.69
C LEU A 60 -10.94 -7.70 -10.23
N GLY A 61 -9.90 -7.27 -10.96
CA GLY A 61 -9.87 -7.33 -12.42
C GLY A 61 -9.57 -8.71 -13.00
N LEU A 62 -8.67 -9.46 -12.37
CA LEU A 62 -8.19 -10.75 -12.85
C LEU A 62 -9.00 -11.93 -12.33
N HIS A 63 -9.66 -11.78 -11.18
CA HIS A 63 -10.39 -12.84 -10.51
C HIS A 63 -11.87 -12.48 -10.26
N PRO A 64 -12.66 -12.22 -11.32
CA PRO A 64 -14.08 -11.85 -11.20
C PRO A 64 -14.97 -12.98 -10.67
N GLU A 65 -14.45 -14.20 -10.53
CA GLU A 65 -15.13 -15.34 -9.91
C GLU A 65 -15.37 -15.16 -8.41
N PHE A 66 -14.58 -14.31 -7.72
CA PHE A 66 -14.84 -13.96 -6.32
C PHE A 66 -15.79 -12.77 -6.25
N ASP A 67 -16.80 -12.86 -5.38
CA ASP A 67 -17.64 -11.72 -5.00
C ASP A 67 -16.83 -10.79 -4.08
N ALA A 68 -15.95 -10.01 -4.71
CA ALA A 68 -15.01 -9.14 -4.04
C ALA A 68 -15.50 -7.70 -3.97
N ARG A 69 -15.47 -7.11 -2.77
CA ARG A 69 -15.53 -5.65 -2.58
C ARG A 69 -14.14 -5.15 -2.23
N ILE A 70 -13.76 -4.00 -2.77
CA ILE A 70 -12.45 -3.42 -2.48
C ILE A 70 -12.58 -2.03 -1.86
N VAL A 71 -11.64 -1.70 -0.98
CA VAL A 71 -11.42 -0.35 -0.45
C VAL A 71 -9.97 0.02 -0.70
N LEU A 72 -9.77 1.21 -1.29
CA LEU A 72 -8.45 1.73 -1.63
C LEU A 72 -8.05 2.78 -0.61
N ILE A 73 -6.98 2.53 0.14
CA ILE A 73 -6.48 3.40 1.20
C ILE A 73 -5.15 3.99 0.73
N ASP A 74 -5.17 5.25 0.34
CA ASP A 74 -4.02 6.05 -0.11
C ASP A 74 -3.16 5.35 -1.17
N GLY A 75 -3.83 4.69 -2.12
CA GLY A 75 -3.23 3.92 -3.20
C GLY A 75 -4.27 3.45 -4.23
N GLY A 76 -3.83 2.68 -5.22
CA GLY A 76 -4.71 1.96 -6.14
C GLY A 76 -5.14 2.73 -7.38
N ILE A 77 -4.75 4.00 -7.50
CA ILE A 77 -5.03 4.84 -8.67
C ILE A 77 -3.71 5.14 -9.39
N PRO A 78 -3.58 4.83 -10.70
CA PRO A 78 -2.41 5.21 -11.49
C PRO A 78 -2.28 6.73 -11.56
N LEU A 79 -1.07 7.23 -11.30
CA LEU A 79 -0.75 8.65 -11.40
C LEU A 79 -0.08 8.95 -12.75
N PRO A 80 -0.44 10.06 -13.42
CA PRO A 80 0.22 10.44 -14.65
C PRO A 80 1.68 10.79 -14.38
N LEU A 81 2.55 10.49 -15.34
CA LEU A 81 3.93 10.95 -15.29
C LEU A 81 3.98 12.49 -15.33
N PRO A 82 4.95 13.11 -14.64
CA PRO A 82 5.25 14.52 -14.84
C PRO A 82 5.48 14.85 -16.33
N PRO A 83 5.05 16.02 -16.82
CA PRO A 83 5.21 16.39 -18.22
C PRO A 83 6.65 16.25 -18.71
N GLY A 84 6.84 15.51 -19.81
CA GLY A 84 8.15 15.33 -20.45
C GLY A 84 9.08 14.32 -19.76
N MET A 85 8.63 13.64 -18.70
CA MET A 85 9.40 12.57 -18.06
C MET A 85 8.95 11.18 -18.54
N THR A 86 9.91 10.28 -18.67
CA THR A 86 9.68 8.85 -18.91
C THR A 86 9.65 8.06 -17.60
N VAL A 87 9.09 6.85 -17.62
CA VAL A 87 9.13 5.93 -16.47
C VAL A 87 10.56 5.72 -15.97
N ALA A 88 11.51 5.51 -16.88
CA ALA A 88 12.92 5.30 -16.54
C ALA A 88 13.56 6.50 -15.81
N GLN A 89 13.04 7.72 -16.00
CA GLN A 89 13.51 8.92 -15.30
C GLN A 89 12.81 9.11 -13.95
N VAL A 90 11.53 8.77 -13.84
CA VAL A 90 10.73 8.97 -12.62
C VAL A 90 10.96 7.87 -11.60
N LEU A 91 11.06 6.61 -12.05
CA LEU A 91 11.12 5.46 -11.16
C LEU A 91 12.29 5.52 -10.16
N PRO A 92 13.54 5.90 -10.55
CA PRO A 92 14.63 6.04 -9.59
C PRO A 92 14.41 7.16 -8.56
N LEU A 93 13.70 8.23 -8.94
CA LEU A 93 13.41 9.35 -8.03
C LEU A 93 12.38 8.96 -6.97
N VAL A 94 11.38 8.17 -7.37
CA VAL A 94 10.32 7.68 -6.48
C VAL A 94 10.85 6.57 -5.55
N LEU A 95 11.63 5.63 -6.09
CA LEU A 95 12.11 4.47 -5.33
C LEU A 95 13.40 4.72 -4.55
N GLY A 96 14.23 5.68 -4.97
CA GLY A 96 15.56 5.90 -4.42
C GLY A 96 15.60 5.93 -2.89
N PRO A 97 14.79 6.77 -2.21
CA PRO A 97 14.74 6.81 -0.75
C PRO A 97 14.33 5.47 -0.11
N ALA A 98 13.36 4.76 -0.70
CA ALA A 98 12.92 3.47 -0.20
C ALA A 98 14.00 2.40 -0.36
N LEU A 99 14.63 2.31 -1.54
CA LEU A 99 15.71 1.36 -1.81
C LEU A 99 16.95 1.65 -0.96
N ALA A 100 17.27 2.93 -0.73
CA ALA A 100 18.35 3.31 0.17
C ALA A 100 18.10 2.82 1.61
N ARG A 101 16.87 2.98 2.13
CA ARG A 101 16.48 2.42 3.44
C ARG A 101 16.58 0.89 3.44
N LEU A 102 16.08 0.22 2.41
CA LEU A 102 16.12 -1.25 2.33
C LEU A 102 17.54 -1.82 2.27
N ALA A 103 18.51 -1.03 1.81
CA ALA A 103 19.93 -1.39 1.80
C ALA A 103 20.64 -1.13 3.14
N MET A 104 19.98 -0.47 4.11
CA MET A 104 20.57 -0.21 5.43
C MET A 104 20.67 -1.50 6.26
N THR A 105 21.71 -1.56 7.09
CA THR A 105 21.84 -2.56 8.15
C THR A 105 21.83 -1.89 9.52
N PHE A 106 21.39 -2.64 10.52
CA PHE A 106 21.18 -2.19 11.89
C PHE A 106 21.84 -3.17 12.86
N THR A 107 22.38 -2.68 13.96
CA THR A 107 23.11 -3.50 14.94
C THR A 107 22.21 -4.07 16.04
N SER A 108 21.01 -3.51 16.18
CA SER A 108 19.98 -3.97 17.11
C SER A 108 18.58 -3.56 16.63
N THR A 109 17.56 -4.22 17.18
CA THR A 109 16.16 -3.80 17.05
C THR A 109 15.95 -2.34 17.50
N ASP A 110 16.62 -1.93 18.58
CA ASP A 110 16.55 -0.56 19.09
C ASP A 110 17.11 0.46 18.09
N SER A 111 18.23 0.17 17.44
CA SER A 111 18.80 1.08 16.43
C SER A 111 17.89 1.24 15.21
N TYR A 112 17.13 0.21 14.85
CA TYR A 112 16.13 0.28 13.78
C TYR A 112 14.91 1.09 14.21
N ARG A 113 14.43 0.88 15.43
CA ARG A 113 13.34 1.63 16.03
C ARG A 113 13.66 3.12 16.13
N ASP A 114 14.86 3.47 16.57
CA ASP A 114 15.30 4.87 16.70
C ASP A 114 15.40 5.55 15.33
N TYR A 115 15.88 4.86 14.30
CA TYR A 115 15.83 5.36 12.93
C TYR A 115 14.41 5.73 12.48
N TRP A 116 13.41 4.90 12.79
CA TRP A 116 12.02 5.17 12.44
C TRP A 116 11.39 6.29 13.26
N LYS A 117 11.67 6.37 14.56
CA LYS A 117 11.18 7.45 15.45
C LYS A 117 11.58 8.83 14.97
N GLU A 118 12.75 8.96 14.35
CA GLU A 118 13.24 10.23 13.82
C GLU A 118 12.59 10.64 12.49
N GLN A 119 11.85 9.74 11.81
CA GLN A 119 11.25 10.08 10.52
C GLN A 119 10.11 11.08 10.69
N PRO A 120 10.01 12.08 9.79
CA PRO A 120 8.92 13.07 9.81
C PRO A 120 7.50 12.49 9.80
N ALA A 121 7.34 11.26 9.31
CA ALA A 121 6.09 10.51 9.34
C ALA A 121 5.58 10.20 10.76
N PHE A 122 6.43 10.13 11.79
CA PHE A 122 6.03 9.65 13.13
C PHE A 122 6.05 10.76 14.20
N VAL A 123 5.81 12.02 13.79
CA VAL A 123 5.81 13.19 14.69
C VAL A 123 4.66 13.22 15.71
N LYS A 124 3.64 12.38 15.55
CA LYS A 124 2.49 12.30 16.47
C LYS A 124 2.76 11.51 17.75
N GLY A 125 3.96 10.96 17.88
CA GLY A 125 4.36 10.11 18.99
C GLY A 125 4.57 8.67 18.54
N TRP A 126 4.98 7.84 19.50
CA TRP A 126 5.40 6.48 19.25
C TRP A 126 4.60 5.52 20.13
N SER A 127 3.80 4.65 19.51
CA SER A 127 2.88 3.73 20.17
C SER A 127 3.40 2.29 20.13
N ASP A 128 2.80 1.41 20.95
CA ASP A 128 3.11 -0.03 20.91
C ASP A 128 2.83 -0.65 19.54
N ALA A 129 1.83 -0.14 18.80
CA ALA A 129 1.55 -0.60 17.43
C ALA A 129 2.66 -0.21 16.44
N LEU A 130 3.29 0.95 16.63
CA LEU A 130 4.46 1.35 15.85
C LEU A 130 5.70 0.52 16.20
N ASP A 131 5.85 0.16 17.48
CA ASP A 131 6.87 -0.80 17.92
C ASP A 131 6.70 -2.16 17.22
N GLU A 132 5.49 -2.72 17.24
CA GLU A 132 5.18 -3.99 16.56
C GLU A 132 5.42 -3.88 15.05
N TYR A 133 5.02 -2.77 14.41
CA TYR A 133 5.22 -2.54 12.99
C TYR A 133 6.70 -2.57 12.58
N VAL A 134 7.57 -1.84 13.30
CA VAL A 134 9.00 -1.80 12.95
C VAL A 134 9.72 -3.07 13.33
N GLU A 135 9.35 -3.70 14.45
CA GLU A 135 9.93 -4.98 14.86
C GLU A 135 9.58 -6.09 13.86
N TYR A 136 8.32 -6.11 13.39
CA TYR A 136 7.85 -7.07 12.40
C TYR A 136 8.58 -6.97 11.06
N ASP A 137 9.02 -5.77 10.65
CA ASP A 137 9.78 -5.58 9.41
C ASP A 137 11.24 -6.06 9.54
N LEU A 138 11.77 -6.32 10.73
CA LEU A 138 13.19 -6.61 10.88
C LEU A 138 13.53 -8.08 10.65
N ARG A 139 14.59 -8.37 9.89
CA ARG A 139 15.17 -9.72 9.71
C ARG A 139 16.64 -9.70 10.10
N GLY A 140 17.19 -10.87 10.40
CA GLY A 140 18.57 -11.03 10.82
C GLY A 140 18.70 -11.68 12.19
N ASN A 141 19.94 -11.89 12.63
CA ASN A 141 20.25 -12.43 13.95
C ASN A 141 21.56 -11.82 14.47
N GLY A 142 21.75 -11.85 15.80
CA GLY A 142 22.96 -11.33 16.43
C GLY A 142 23.08 -9.81 16.27
N SER A 143 24.04 -9.35 15.48
CA SER A 143 24.39 -7.94 15.32
C SER A 143 24.18 -7.39 13.90
N GLU A 144 23.51 -8.14 13.03
CA GLU A 144 23.23 -7.71 11.66
C GLU A 144 21.75 -7.90 11.36
N PHE A 145 21.03 -6.78 11.35
CA PHE A 145 19.62 -6.70 11.04
C PHE A 145 19.38 -5.87 9.77
N HIS A 146 18.34 -6.21 9.03
CA HIS A 146 17.94 -5.49 7.81
C HIS A 146 16.41 -5.53 7.64
N PRO A 147 15.83 -4.57 6.89
CA PRO A 147 14.40 -4.62 6.54
C PRO A 147 14.03 -5.91 5.79
N SER A 148 12.81 -6.41 6.01
CA SER A 148 12.33 -7.69 5.50
C SER A 148 12.04 -7.65 4.00
N THR A 149 11.69 -6.47 3.51
CA THR A 149 11.23 -6.26 2.13
C THR A 149 12.38 -6.39 1.14
N GLN A 150 12.18 -7.21 0.10
CA GLN A 150 13.16 -7.35 -0.97
C GLN A 150 13.16 -6.12 -1.90
N SER A 151 14.33 -5.50 -2.09
CA SER A 151 14.51 -4.38 -3.03
C SER A 151 14.08 -4.73 -4.45
N ARG A 152 14.43 -5.95 -4.92
CA ARG A 152 14.01 -6.44 -6.25
C ARG A 152 12.49 -6.48 -6.41
N ALA A 153 11.76 -6.90 -5.37
CA ALA A 153 10.31 -6.93 -5.40
C ALA A 153 9.72 -5.52 -5.54
N VAL A 154 10.26 -4.56 -4.76
CA VAL A 154 9.84 -3.15 -4.84
C VAL A 154 10.10 -2.56 -6.23
N GLU A 155 11.25 -2.84 -6.83
CA GLU A 155 11.59 -2.37 -8.17
C GLU A 155 10.67 -2.94 -9.25
N GLU A 156 10.49 -4.26 -9.29
CA GLU A 156 9.65 -4.93 -10.28
C GLU A 156 8.17 -4.55 -10.13
N ASP A 157 7.63 -4.49 -8.91
CA ASP A 157 6.26 -4.07 -8.66
C ASP A 157 6.02 -2.61 -9.06
N SER A 158 6.95 -1.73 -8.73
CA SER A 158 6.79 -0.31 -9.07
C SER A 158 6.92 -0.06 -10.55
N LYS A 159 7.78 -0.82 -11.25
CA LYS A 159 7.87 -0.79 -12.70
C LYS A 159 6.57 -1.24 -13.36
N ASP A 160 5.99 -2.35 -12.90
CA ASP A 160 4.70 -2.86 -13.39
C ASP A 160 3.59 -1.82 -13.26
N LEU A 161 3.53 -1.07 -12.15
CA LEU A 161 2.55 0.00 -11.95
C LEU A 161 2.59 1.13 -12.99
N PHE A 162 3.73 1.36 -13.64
CA PHE A 162 3.88 2.36 -14.69
C PHE A 162 3.72 1.80 -16.11
N GLU A 163 3.93 0.50 -16.31
CA GLU A 163 3.93 -0.14 -17.63
C GLU A 163 2.63 -0.88 -17.94
N SER A 164 1.89 -1.31 -16.91
CA SER A 164 0.69 -2.12 -17.05
C SER A 164 -0.59 -1.28 -17.10
N GLU A 165 -1.46 -1.60 -18.06
CA GLU A 165 -2.82 -1.04 -18.16
C GLU A 165 -3.84 -1.79 -17.29
N LEU A 166 -3.43 -2.84 -16.57
CA LEU A 166 -4.33 -3.68 -15.77
C LEU A 166 -5.13 -2.84 -14.77
N ILE A 167 -4.47 -1.94 -14.06
CA ILE A 167 -5.11 -1.11 -13.03
C ILE A 167 -6.09 -0.12 -13.69
N SER A 168 -5.63 0.61 -14.71
CA SER A 168 -6.45 1.63 -15.40
C SER A 168 -7.70 1.01 -16.03
N SER A 169 -7.54 -0.16 -16.67
CA SER A 169 -8.64 -0.90 -17.32
C SER A 169 -9.62 -1.47 -16.31
N THR A 170 -9.15 -1.99 -15.18
CA THR A 170 -10.03 -2.49 -14.12
C THR A 170 -10.87 -1.37 -13.51
N LEU A 171 -10.24 -0.24 -13.17
CA LEU A 171 -10.93 0.92 -12.60
C LEU A 171 -12.00 1.49 -13.54
N LYS A 172 -11.72 1.56 -14.85
CA LYS A 172 -12.70 2.01 -15.87
C LYS A 172 -13.91 1.07 -15.98
N ASN A 173 -13.74 -0.21 -15.66
CA ASN A 173 -14.75 -1.25 -15.84
C ASN A 173 -15.48 -1.66 -14.56
N LEU A 174 -15.24 -0.98 -13.45
CA LEU A 174 -15.87 -1.26 -12.14
C LEU A 174 -17.39 -1.46 -12.28
N LYS A 175 -17.93 -2.46 -11.59
CA LYS A 175 -19.37 -2.76 -11.58
C LYS A 175 -20.11 -2.06 -10.43
N GLN A 176 -19.42 -1.81 -9.33
CA GLN A 176 -19.94 -1.15 -8.13
C GLN A 176 -19.07 0.06 -7.76
N GLU A 177 -19.60 0.94 -6.91
CA GLU A 177 -18.81 2.01 -6.31
C GLU A 177 -17.72 1.42 -5.41
N VAL A 178 -16.54 2.05 -5.44
CA VAL A 178 -15.38 1.68 -4.64
C VAL A 178 -14.93 2.91 -3.86
N LEU A 179 -14.69 2.75 -2.56
CA LEU A 179 -14.16 3.82 -1.73
C LEU A 179 -12.67 4.02 -2.02
N PHE A 180 -12.30 5.26 -2.29
CA PHE A 180 -10.92 5.72 -2.32
C PHE A 180 -10.69 6.70 -1.16
N ILE A 181 -10.00 6.24 -0.14
CA ILE A 181 -9.72 6.98 1.08
C ILE A 181 -8.31 7.55 0.97
N ARG A 182 -8.18 8.88 1.02
CA ARG A 182 -6.91 9.58 0.84
C ARG A 182 -6.44 10.24 2.14
N ALA A 183 -5.14 10.17 2.41
CA ALA A 183 -4.49 10.99 3.43
C ALA A 183 -4.35 12.46 2.99
N GLU A 184 -4.54 13.38 3.93
CA GLU A 184 -4.25 14.79 3.70
C GLU A 184 -2.76 15.03 3.45
N ARG A 185 -1.88 14.35 4.20
CA ARG A 185 -0.44 14.60 4.24
C ARG A 185 0.35 13.47 3.56
N GLY A 186 1.54 13.79 3.06
CA GLY A 186 2.40 12.90 2.29
C GLY A 186 3.06 11.79 3.11
N LEU A 187 3.89 10.97 2.47
CA LEU A 187 4.57 9.83 3.10
C LEU A 187 5.47 10.26 4.26
N GLN A 188 6.19 11.38 4.12
CA GLN A 188 7.04 11.98 5.14
C GLN A 188 6.36 13.19 5.78
N ASN A 189 5.03 13.11 5.92
CA ASN A 189 4.22 14.14 6.55
C ASN A 189 4.28 15.51 5.83
N GLU A 190 4.58 15.53 4.53
CA GLU A 190 4.52 16.74 3.71
C GLU A 190 3.09 17.29 3.67
N PRO A 191 2.91 18.62 3.54
CA PRO A 191 1.57 19.21 3.49
C PRO A 191 0.76 18.75 2.27
N SER A 192 1.41 18.24 1.23
CA SER A 192 0.74 17.61 0.09
C SER A 192 0.72 16.10 0.27
N GLY A 193 -0.48 15.51 0.30
CA GLY A 193 -0.68 14.06 0.23
C GLY A 193 -0.05 13.40 -0.99
N LEU A 194 0.10 12.07 -0.91
CA LEU A 194 0.63 11.22 -1.99
C LEU A 194 -0.17 11.38 -3.30
N TYR A 195 -1.46 11.66 -3.17
CA TYR A 195 -2.36 12.02 -4.25
C TYR A 195 -2.75 13.50 -4.15
N PRO A 196 -1.99 14.45 -4.73
CA PRO A 196 -2.32 15.88 -4.65
C PRO A 196 -3.70 16.18 -5.24
N THR A 197 -4.44 17.12 -4.65
CA THR A 197 -5.81 17.47 -5.10
C THR A 197 -5.87 17.84 -6.58
N ALA A 198 -4.94 18.70 -7.03
CA ALA A 198 -4.88 19.10 -8.44
C ALA A 198 -4.68 17.92 -9.41
N VAL A 199 -3.99 16.86 -8.97
CA VAL A 199 -3.83 15.64 -9.77
C VAL A 199 -5.12 14.83 -9.75
N LEU A 200 -5.76 14.69 -8.59
CA LEU A 200 -7.03 13.96 -8.47
C LEU A 200 -8.17 14.62 -9.26
N ASP A 201 -8.21 15.95 -9.33
CA ASP A 201 -9.20 16.69 -10.12
C ASP A 201 -9.14 16.31 -11.62
N TYR A 202 -7.96 15.92 -12.11
CA TYR A 202 -7.75 15.45 -13.47
C TYR A 202 -7.95 13.93 -13.63
N VAL A 203 -7.59 13.14 -12.62
CA VAL A 203 -7.56 11.68 -12.70
C VAL A 203 -8.93 11.06 -12.37
N LEU A 204 -9.59 11.50 -11.30
CA LEU A 204 -10.84 10.89 -10.83
C LEU A 204 -12.01 10.94 -11.83
N PRO A 205 -12.18 11.98 -12.69
CA PRO A 205 -13.22 11.97 -13.72
C PRO A 205 -13.14 10.79 -14.69
N GLN A 206 -11.96 10.14 -14.82
CA GLN A 206 -11.77 8.95 -15.66
C GLN A 206 -12.30 7.67 -15.02
N TYR A 207 -12.59 7.70 -13.72
CA TYR A 207 -13.00 6.55 -12.90
C TYR A 207 -14.26 6.88 -12.10
N PRO A 208 -15.43 7.03 -12.75
CA PRO A 208 -16.64 7.60 -12.14
C PRO A 208 -17.24 6.78 -10.98
N LYS A 209 -16.76 5.54 -10.76
CA LYS A 209 -17.19 4.69 -9.63
C LYS A 209 -16.25 4.75 -8.43
N LEU A 210 -15.16 5.50 -8.51
CA LEU A 210 -14.34 5.81 -7.34
C LEU A 210 -14.98 6.95 -6.55
N LYS A 211 -15.22 6.69 -5.27
CA LYS A 211 -15.74 7.68 -4.33
C LYS A 211 -14.62 8.13 -3.40
N LEU A 212 -14.14 9.36 -3.62
CA LEU A 212 -13.10 9.97 -2.80
C LEU A 212 -13.63 10.30 -1.40
N ILE A 213 -12.88 9.87 -0.39
CA ILE A 213 -13.03 10.29 1.02
C ILE A 213 -11.68 10.83 1.48
N LYS A 214 -11.64 12.10 1.90
CA LYS A 214 -10.43 12.70 2.48
C LYS A 214 -10.44 12.47 4.00
N ILE A 215 -9.29 12.04 4.54
CA ILE A 215 -9.06 12.00 5.98
C ILE A 215 -8.06 13.09 6.33
N ASP A 216 -8.51 14.04 7.15
CA ASP A 216 -7.71 15.17 7.61
C ASP A 216 -6.82 14.77 8.79
N ASP A 217 -5.72 15.52 8.97
CA ASP A 217 -4.77 15.33 10.07
C ASP A 217 -4.27 13.88 10.15
N VAL A 218 -3.90 13.31 9.02
CA VAL A 218 -3.18 12.02 8.92
C VAL A 218 -2.20 12.11 7.75
N ASN A 219 -1.03 11.51 7.93
CA ASN A 219 -0.15 11.13 6.83
C ASN A 219 -0.42 9.68 6.39
N HIS A 220 0.35 9.21 5.41
CA HIS A 220 0.22 7.87 4.82
C HIS A 220 0.25 6.72 5.85
N TYR A 221 1.04 6.84 6.92
CA TYR A 221 1.18 5.84 7.98
C TYR A 221 0.12 5.99 9.07
N ASP A 222 -0.16 7.23 9.48
CA ASP A 222 -1.15 7.55 10.52
C ASP A 222 -2.52 6.93 10.22
N MET A 223 -2.87 6.77 8.94
CA MET A 223 -4.15 6.18 8.51
C MET A 223 -4.44 4.83 9.14
N LEU A 224 -3.41 4.00 9.39
CA LEU A 224 -3.56 2.64 9.91
C LEU A 224 -2.76 2.37 11.18
N LEU A 225 -1.64 3.08 11.39
CA LEU A 225 -0.74 2.85 12.53
C LEU A 225 -1.02 3.78 13.72
N GLU A 226 -1.69 4.91 13.49
CA GLU A 226 -2.13 5.80 14.56
C GLU A 226 -3.62 5.55 14.86
N SER A 227 -3.96 5.39 16.14
CA SER A 227 -5.29 4.98 16.56
C SER A 227 -6.41 5.95 16.13
N SER A 228 -6.16 7.25 16.13
CA SER A 228 -7.14 8.24 15.65
C SER A 228 -7.33 8.17 14.14
N GLY A 229 -6.26 7.99 13.36
CA GLY A 229 -6.32 7.76 11.92
C GLY A 229 -7.04 6.47 11.56
N ALA A 230 -6.67 5.36 12.19
CA ALA A 230 -7.32 4.06 11.99
C ALA A 230 -8.83 4.11 12.30
N ARG A 231 -9.23 4.84 13.36
CA ARG A 231 -10.66 5.07 13.67
C ARG A 231 -11.36 5.89 12.58
N LYS A 232 -10.74 6.95 12.05
CA LYS A 232 -11.31 7.75 10.94
C LYS A 232 -11.47 6.90 9.68
N VAL A 233 -10.50 6.05 9.35
CA VAL A 233 -10.58 5.11 8.22
C VAL A 233 -11.70 4.09 8.43
N ALA A 234 -11.76 3.47 9.61
CA ALA A 234 -12.84 2.54 9.94
C ALA A 234 -14.23 3.21 9.85
N GLN A 235 -14.37 4.43 10.39
CA GLN A 235 -15.59 5.23 10.29
C GLN A 235 -15.99 5.51 8.84
N ALA A 236 -15.02 5.80 7.96
CA ALA A 236 -15.26 6.03 6.53
C ALA A 236 -15.76 4.78 5.80
N ILE A 237 -15.22 3.61 6.14
CA ILE A 237 -15.57 2.33 5.52
C ILE A 237 -16.93 1.83 6.02
N PHE A 238 -17.10 1.84 7.34
CA PHE A 238 -18.14 1.09 8.01
C PHE A 238 -19.31 1.99 8.44
N GLY A 239 -19.11 3.31 8.52
CA GLY A 239 -20.03 4.19 9.21
C GLY A 239 -19.95 4.02 10.74
N GLY A 240 -20.75 4.82 11.45
CA GLY A 240 -20.88 4.80 12.91
C GLY A 240 -21.71 3.63 13.40
#